data_AF-A0AB38YYH8-F1
#
_entry.id   AF-A0AB38YYH8-F1
#
_cell.length_a   1.000
_cell.length_b   1.000
_cell.length_c   1.000
_cell.angle_alpha   90.00
_cell.angle_beta   90.00
_cell.angle_gamma   90.00
#
_symmetry.space_group_name_H-M   'P 1'
#
loop_
_entity.id
_entity.type
_entity.pdbx_description
1 polymer ?
#
loop_
_entity_poly.entity_id
_entity_poly.type
_entity_poly.pdbx_seq_one_letter_code
_entity_poly.pdbx_strand_id
1 'polypeptide(L)'
;MFDEIIEQNNLLTTFINDYILENDKEKFSEIIKSKLQISKNRYDFIIKILSRNIKVDEFLMNDILRCIAKKLCESHDIDFLNRFKLPDNNLLSKASLYEYDPAKNGQNILKHGLDFGAVISYGGSDYGRLISYTNSEIEDRFVIFSKYYVNNKNNIFLSDDKKNEDFLCIATIATNVDIGFRFISSRALKIKNDKELKKELKNMIKDNNLDDSTMNGLRNTAYQILNEYYKPK
;
A
#
# COMPACT_ATOMS: atom_id res chain seq x y z
N MET A 1 18.57 14.03 -10.63
CA MET A 1 17.83 12.99 -9.87
C MET A 1 16.84 13.54 -8.85
N PHE A 2 17.24 14.32 -7.82
CA PHE A 2 16.25 15.01 -6.96
C PHE A 2 15.49 16.08 -7.76
N ASP A 3 16.18 16.77 -8.68
CA ASP A 3 15.52 17.71 -9.59
C ASP A 3 14.55 16.99 -10.56
N GLU A 4 14.86 15.75 -10.95
CA GLU A 4 13.98 14.94 -11.81
C GLU A 4 12.70 14.53 -11.09
N ILE A 5 12.76 14.13 -9.80
CA ILE A 5 11.55 13.77 -9.07
C ILE A 5 10.64 15.00 -8.87
N ILE A 6 11.23 16.17 -8.64
CA ILE A 6 10.51 17.44 -8.55
C ILE A 6 9.84 17.77 -9.89
N GLU A 7 10.56 17.64 -11.00
CA GLU A 7 10.03 17.88 -12.34
C GLU A 7 8.85 16.95 -12.65
N GLN A 8 8.97 15.66 -12.34
CA GLN A 8 7.89 14.70 -12.49
C GLN A 8 6.68 15.06 -11.61
N ASN A 9 6.91 15.48 -10.37
CA ASN A 9 5.85 15.92 -9.45
C ASN A 9 5.13 17.16 -10.00
N ASN A 10 5.86 18.12 -10.54
CA ASN A 10 5.29 19.30 -11.18
C ASN A 10 4.45 18.92 -12.40
N LEU A 11 4.98 18.07 -13.29
CA LEU A 11 4.27 17.57 -14.47
C LEU A 11 2.94 16.90 -14.10
N LEU A 12 2.97 15.97 -13.13
CA LEU A 12 1.78 15.24 -12.68
C LEU A 12 0.78 16.16 -11.97
N THR A 13 1.27 17.11 -11.17
CA THR A 13 0.44 18.09 -10.47
C THR A 13 -0.28 19.01 -11.47
N THR A 14 0.42 19.51 -12.48
CA THR A 14 -0.17 20.32 -13.56
C THR A 14 -1.28 19.55 -14.25
N PHE A 15 -1.03 18.30 -14.66
CA PHE A 15 -2.05 17.47 -15.29
C PHE A 15 -3.29 17.27 -14.41
N ILE A 16 -3.10 17.00 -13.12
CA ILE A 16 -4.23 16.81 -12.19
C ILE A 16 -5.02 18.12 -12.02
N ASN A 17 -4.34 19.26 -11.94
CA ASN A 17 -4.98 20.57 -11.83
C ASN A 17 -5.76 20.92 -13.10
N ASP A 18 -5.16 20.72 -14.28
CA ASP A 18 -5.82 20.94 -15.57
C ASP A 18 -7.06 20.05 -15.70
N TYR A 19 -6.95 18.79 -15.31
CA TYR A 19 -8.08 17.87 -15.27
C TYR A 19 -9.21 18.41 -14.39
N ILE A 20 -8.91 18.88 -13.18
CA ILE A 20 -9.90 19.44 -12.25
C ILE A 20 -10.53 20.73 -12.81
N LEU A 21 -9.76 21.55 -13.51
CA LEU A 21 -10.27 22.77 -14.14
C LEU A 21 -11.24 22.44 -15.29
N GLU A 22 -10.92 21.44 -16.11
CA GLU A 22 -11.74 21.02 -17.25
C GLU A 22 -13.00 20.23 -16.85
N ASN A 23 -12.91 19.44 -15.77
CA ASN A 23 -13.93 18.46 -15.41
C ASN A 23 -14.65 18.74 -14.09
N ASP A 24 -14.32 19.84 -13.42
CA ASP A 24 -14.74 20.19 -12.06
C ASP A 24 -14.20 19.28 -10.94
N LYS A 25 -14.31 19.80 -9.70
CA LYS A 25 -13.84 19.12 -8.47
C LYS A 25 -14.74 17.95 -8.05
N GLU A 26 -16.02 17.99 -8.39
CA GLU A 26 -16.98 16.97 -7.98
C GLU A 26 -16.74 15.67 -8.76
N LYS A 27 -16.55 15.77 -10.08
CA LYS A 27 -16.19 14.65 -10.94
C LYS A 27 -14.83 14.06 -10.58
N PHE A 28 -13.83 14.90 -10.30
CA PHE A 28 -12.55 14.43 -9.76
C PHE A 28 -12.75 13.63 -8.45
N SER A 29 -13.52 14.18 -7.50
CA SER A 29 -13.85 13.52 -6.23
C SER A 29 -14.52 12.16 -6.46
N GLU A 30 -15.51 12.09 -7.35
CA GLU A 30 -16.25 10.88 -7.66
C GLU A 30 -15.35 9.79 -8.25
N ILE A 31 -14.52 10.14 -9.23
CA ILE A 31 -13.58 9.21 -9.87
C ILE A 31 -12.60 8.65 -8.83
N ILE A 32 -11.98 9.51 -8.02
CA ILE A 32 -10.98 9.07 -7.05
C ILE A 32 -11.61 8.19 -5.97
N LYS A 33 -12.78 8.57 -5.43
CA LYS A 33 -13.50 7.77 -4.44
C LYS A 33 -13.92 6.41 -4.98
N SER A 34 -14.49 6.37 -6.18
CA SER A 34 -14.99 5.13 -6.80
C SER A 34 -13.86 4.18 -7.21
N LYS A 35 -12.85 4.68 -7.95
CA LYS A 35 -11.74 3.86 -8.45
C LYS A 35 -10.82 3.36 -7.34
N LEU A 36 -10.62 4.15 -6.27
CA LEU A 36 -9.81 3.72 -5.12
C LEU A 36 -10.62 2.98 -4.04
N GLN A 37 -11.96 3.10 -4.07
CA GLN A 37 -12.88 2.56 -3.06
C GLN A 37 -12.53 3.03 -1.65
N ILE A 38 -12.41 4.35 -1.48
CA ILE A 38 -12.00 4.99 -0.22
C ILE A 38 -13.17 5.70 0.48
N SER A 39 -13.11 5.80 1.80
CA SER A 39 -14.10 6.52 2.59
C SER A 39 -14.01 8.04 2.39
N LYS A 40 -15.06 8.77 2.79
CA LYS A 40 -15.06 10.24 2.77
C LYS A 40 -13.92 10.82 3.61
N ASN A 41 -13.76 10.36 4.85
CA ASN A 41 -12.68 10.82 5.74
C ASN A 41 -11.30 10.62 5.10
N ARG A 42 -11.10 9.46 4.44
CA ARG A 42 -9.85 9.17 3.77
C ARG A 42 -9.60 10.09 2.60
N TYR A 43 -10.63 10.37 1.81
CA TYR A 43 -10.56 11.34 0.73
C TYR A 43 -10.20 12.74 1.25
N ASP A 44 -10.84 13.20 2.32
CA ASP A 44 -10.56 14.51 2.91
C ASP A 44 -9.10 14.61 3.39
N PHE A 45 -8.53 13.53 3.92
CA PHE A 45 -7.12 13.42 4.27
C PHE A 45 -6.20 13.50 3.03
N ILE A 46 -6.56 12.85 1.93
CA ILE A 46 -5.84 12.93 0.66
C ILE A 46 -5.81 14.38 0.13
N ILE A 47 -6.93 15.10 0.23
CA ILE A 47 -6.96 16.52 -0.14
C ILE A 47 -5.98 17.35 0.70
N LYS A 48 -5.80 17.04 1.98
CA LYS A 48 -4.77 17.70 2.82
C LYS A 48 -3.35 17.40 2.36
N ILE A 49 -3.08 16.19 1.87
CA ILE A 49 -1.78 15.85 1.26
C ILE A 49 -1.57 16.66 -0.04
N LEU A 50 -2.56 16.66 -0.94
CA LEU A 50 -2.45 17.33 -2.24
C LEU A 50 -2.33 18.85 -2.10
N SER A 51 -3.01 19.44 -1.11
CA SER A 51 -2.89 20.86 -0.76
C SER A 51 -1.62 21.19 0.04
N ARG A 52 -0.71 20.22 0.22
CA ARG A 52 0.54 20.35 0.99
C ARG A 52 0.35 20.77 2.46
N ASN A 53 -0.87 20.64 3.00
CA ASN A 53 -1.16 20.82 4.42
C ASN A 53 -0.58 19.69 5.27
N ILE A 54 -0.34 18.52 4.68
CA ILE A 54 0.44 17.43 5.26
C ILE A 54 1.69 17.26 4.42
N LYS A 55 2.85 17.42 5.06
CA LYS A 55 4.14 17.26 4.39
C LYS A 55 4.45 15.77 4.22
N VAL A 56 4.68 15.38 2.98
CA VAL A 56 5.24 14.09 2.56
C VAL A 56 6.51 14.38 1.76
N ASP A 57 7.48 13.47 1.77
CA ASP A 57 8.67 13.61 0.94
C ASP A 57 8.32 13.53 -0.56
N GLU A 58 9.23 14.00 -1.40
CA GLU A 58 8.97 14.12 -2.84
C GLU A 58 8.84 12.76 -3.55
N PHE A 59 9.45 11.68 -3.03
CA PHE A 59 9.31 10.35 -3.62
C PHE A 59 7.93 9.75 -3.31
N LEU A 60 7.48 9.84 -2.05
CA LEU A 60 6.11 9.41 -1.70
C LEU A 60 5.06 10.27 -2.38
N MET A 61 5.30 11.58 -2.53
CA MET A 61 4.41 12.44 -3.30
C MET A 61 4.34 11.99 -4.76
N ASN A 62 5.48 11.61 -5.37
CA ASN A 62 5.51 11.09 -6.73
C ASN A 62 4.64 9.84 -6.90
N ASP A 63 4.78 8.88 -5.99
CA ASP A 63 3.98 7.65 -5.97
C ASP A 63 2.46 7.97 -5.89
N ILE A 64 2.07 8.88 -5.00
CA ILE A 64 0.69 9.36 -4.84
C ILE A 64 0.17 10.01 -6.13
N LEU A 65 0.93 10.93 -6.71
CA LEU A 65 0.54 11.67 -7.91
C LEU A 65 0.42 10.72 -9.12
N ARG A 66 1.36 9.77 -9.27
CA ARG A 66 1.28 8.72 -10.30
C ARG A 66 0.03 7.88 -10.16
N CYS A 67 -0.33 7.48 -8.94
CA CYS A 67 -1.57 6.76 -8.69
C CYS A 67 -2.79 7.57 -9.15
N ILE A 68 -2.90 8.83 -8.73
CA ILE A 68 -4.04 9.69 -9.08
C ILE A 68 -4.13 9.87 -10.59
N ALA A 69 -3.03 10.29 -11.23
CA ALA A 69 -3.00 10.51 -12.67
C ALA A 69 -3.35 9.23 -13.45
N LYS A 70 -2.84 8.06 -13.05
CA LYS A 70 -3.20 6.77 -13.64
C LYS A 70 -4.70 6.49 -13.55
N LYS A 71 -5.36 6.77 -12.40
CA LYS A 71 -6.81 6.58 -12.23
C LYS A 71 -7.65 7.55 -13.07
N LEU A 72 -7.15 8.76 -13.31
CA LEU A 72 -7.80 9.74 -14.19
C LEU A 72 -7.68 9.31 -15.66
N CYS A 73 -6.48 8.89 -16.07
CA CYS A 73 -6.21 8.36 -17.41
C CYS A 73 -7.07 7.12 -17.74
N GLU A 74 -7.16 6.15 -16.81
CA GLU A 74 -8.03 4.97 -16.92
C GLU A 74 -9.53 5.32 -17.07
N SER A 75 -9.94 6.53 -16.68
CA SER A 75 -11.34 6.99 -16.82
C SER A 75 -11.63 7.66 -18.17
N HIS A 76 -10.59 7.98 -18.95
CA HIS A 76 -10.69 8.72 -20.22
C HIS A 76 -9.99 8.00 -21.38
N ASP A 77 -9.64 6.72 -21.19
CA ASP A 77 -8.91 5.92 -22.18
C ASP A 77 -7.59 6.57 -22.65
N ILE A 78 -6.94 7.29 -21.74
CA ILE A 78 -5.64 7.91 -22.00
C ILE A 78 -4.56 6.92 -21.60
N ASP A 79 -3.62 6.65 -22.50
CA ASP A 79 -2.44 5.86 -22.18
C ASP A 79 -1.51 6.65 -21.25
N PHE A 80 -1.52 6.30 -19.97
CA PHE A 80 -0.70 6.92 -18.93
C PHE A 80 0.80 6.83 -19.22
N LEU A 81 1.28 5.67 -19.69
CA LEU A 81 2.71 5.46 -19.92
C LEU A 81 3.20 6.34 -21.08
N ASN A 82 2.45 6.33 -22.18
CA ASN A 82 2.77 7.15 -23.35
C ASN A 82 2.61 8.66 -23.08
N ARG A 83 1.63 9.06 -22.26
CA ARG A 83 1.34 10.47 -21.97
C ARG A 83 2.49 11.15 -21.21
N PHE A 84 3.01 10.49 -20.17
CA PHE A 84 3.97 11.12 -19.27
C PHE A 84 5.41 10.69 -19.49
N LYS A 85 5.66 9.58 -20.22
CA LYS A 85 7.01 9.04 -20.47
C LYS A 85 7.86 8.95 -19.19
N LEU A 86 7.21 8.62 -18.09
CA LEU A 86 7.85 8.51 -16.79
C LEU A 86 8.60 7.18 -16.70
N PRO A 87 9.74 7.12 -15.98
CA PRO A 87 10.38 5.85 -15.70
C PRO A 87 9.44 4.95 -14.89
N ASP A 88 9.48 3.65 -15.16
CA ASP A 88 8.63 2.65 -14.49
C ASP A 88 8.87 2.61 -12.97
N ASN A 89 10.10 2.90 -12.54
CA ASN A 89 10.55 2.88 -11.16
C ASN A 89 11.16 4.23 -10.75
N ASN A 90 11.15 4.53 -9.45
CA ASN A 90 11.95 5.60 -8.86
C ASN A 90 13.03 5.00 -7.93
N LEU A 91 13.91 5.85 -7.38
CA LEU A 91 15.08 5.41 -6.61
C LEU A 91 14.72 4.49 -5.41
N LEU A 92 13.55 4.68 -4.81
CA LEU A 92 13.14 3.96 -3.60
C LEU A 92 12.21 2.77 -3.89
N SER A 93 11.75 2.64 -5.14
CA SER A 93 10.84 1.57 -5.54
C SER A 93 11.52 0.22 -5.79
N LYS A 94 12.85 0.15 -5.62
CA LYS A 94 13.62 -1.10 -5.70
C LYS A 94 14.80 -1.09 -4.73
N ALA A 95 14.91 -2.16 -3.95
CA ALA A 95 16.04 -2.47 -3.08
C ALA A 95 16.39 -3.97 -3.16
N SER A 96 17.38 -4.41 -2.39
CA SER A 96 17.91 -5.78 -2.49
C SER A 96 16.91 -6.89 -2.19
N LEU A 97 15.86 -6.62 -1.40
CA LEU A 97 14.87 -7.63 -0.97
C LEU A 97 13.45 -7.34 -1.42
N TYR A 98 13.22 -6.17 -2.02
CA TYR A 98 11.88 -5.76 -2.42
C TYR A 98 11.89 -4.82 -3.62
N GLU A 99 10.80 -4.84 -4.37
CA GLU A 99 10.47 -3.81 -5.35
C GLU A 99 8.96 -3.56 -5.39
N TYR A 100 8.55 -2.45 -5.98
CA TYR A 100 7.14 -2.13 -6.19
C TYR A 100 6.95 -1.18 -7.36
N ASP A 101 5.74 -1.20 -7.95
CA ASP A 101 5.29 -0.17 -8.88
C ASP A 101 4.97 1.13 -8.08
N PRO A 102 5.55 2.28 -8.42
CA PRO A 102 5.28 3.57 -7.77
C PRO A 102 3.79 3.93 -7.65
N ALA A 103 3.01 3.74 -8.71
CA ALA A 103 1.57 4.01 -8.68
C ALA A 103 0.81 3.01 -7.79
N LYS A 104 1.31 1.76 -7.64
CA LYS A 104 0.78 0.79 -6.67
C LYS A 104 1.11 1.18 -5.23
N ASN A 105 2.31 1.68 -4.96
CA ASN A 105 2.63 2.21 -3.64
C ASN A 105 1.76 3.42 -3.31
N GLY A 106 1.59 4.36 -4.25
CA GLY A 106 0.65 5.47 -4.13
C GLY A 106 -0.77 5.00 -3.84
N GLN A 107 -1.26 3.97 -4.55
CA GLN A 107 -2.56 3.36 -4.27
C GLN A 107 -2.63 2.80 -2.85
N ASN A 108 -1.57 2.16 -2.36
CA ASN A 108 -1.50 1.60 -1.03
C ASN A 108 -1.52 2.69 0.05
N ILE A 109 -0.76 3.76 -0.14
CA ILE A 109 -0.75 4.93 0.73
C ILE A 109 -2.16 5.54 0.76
N LEU A 110 -2.77 5.81 -0.39
CA LEU A 110 -4.09 6.44 -0.45
C LEU A 110 -5.19 5.58 0.18
N LYS A 111 -5.13 4.25 0.04
CA LYS A 111 -6.15 3.34 0.61
C LYS A 111 -5.92 2.95 2.06
N HIS A 112 -4.66 2.75 2.46
CA HIS A 112 -4.32 2.08 3.70
C HIS A 112 -3.41 2.90 4.62
N GLY A 113 -2.91 4.05 4.16
CA GLY A 113 -2.04 4.93 4.95
C GLY A 113 -0.66 4.35 5.21
N LEU A 114 -0.26 3.37 4.41
CA LEU A 114 1.00 2.65 4.55
C LEU A 114 1.78 2.77 3.25
N ASP A 115 3.00 3.28 3.37
CA ASP A 115 4.03 3.19 2.36
C ASP A 115 4.73 1.83 2.46
N PHE A 116 5.04 1.21 1.32
CA PHE A 116 5.76 -0.07 1.26
C PHE A 116 7.18 0.04 1.84
N GLY A 117 7.91 1.11 1.56
CA GLY A 117 9.25 1.31 2.13
C GLY A 117 9.24 1.41 3.65
N ALA A 118 8.21 2.05 4.20
CA ALA A 118 7.97 2.20 5.63
C ALA A 118 7.64 0.85 6.30
N VAL A 119 6.90 -0.04 5.63
CA VAL A 119 6.59 -1.38 6.18
C VAL A 119 7.87 -2.16 6.48
N ILE A 120 8.86 -2.07 5.59
CA ILE A 120 10.14 -2.75 5.78
C ILE A 120 10.99 -2.02 6.81
N SER A 121 11.13 -0.69 6.66
CA SER A 121 11.99 0.13 7.51
C SER A 121 11.57 0.11 8.98
N TYR A 122 10.26 0.14 9.24
CA TYR A 122 9.70 0.15 10.59
C TYR A 122 9.28 -1.23 11.09
N GLY A 123 9.47 -2.28 10.30
CA GLY A 123 9.34 -3.66 10.76
C GLY A 123 10.58 -4.19 11.47
N GLY A 124 11.75 -3.58 11.24
CA GLY A 124 12.99 -4.00 11.88
C GLY A 124 13.30 -5.48 11.65
N SER A 125 13.76 -6.19 12.68
CA SER A 125 14.04 -7.63 12.63
C SER A 125 12.78 -8.52 12.66
N ASP A 126 11.59 -7.92 12.71
CA ASP A 126 10.30 -8.62 12.62
C ASP A 126 9.74 -8.67 11.20
N TYR A 127 10.34 -7.97 10.24
CA TYR A 127 9.92 -8.06 8.84
C TYR A 127 10.13 -9.48 8.30
N GLY A 128 9.13 -10.02 7.59
CA GLY A 128 9.26 -11.31 6.91
C GLY A 128 9.18 -12.54 7.81
N ARG A 129 8.87 -12.40 9.10
CA ARG A 129 8.90 -13.52 10.05
C ARG A 129 7.84 -14.60 9.81
N LEU A 130 6.75 -14.28 9.11
CA LEU A 130 5.83 -15.28 8.58
C LEU A 130 5.52 -14.96 7.14
N ILE A 131 5.74 -15.94 6.27
CA ILE A 131 5.40 -15.91 4.87
C ILE A 131 4.46 -17.08 4.61
N SER A 132 3.27 -16.80 4.12
CA SER A 132 2.29 -17.82 3.73
C SER A 132 2.01 -17.74 2.24
N TYR A 133 2.02 -18.89 1.57
CA TYR A 133 1.73 -18.98 0.15
C TYR A 133 0.23 -18.84 -0.11
N THR A 134 -0.08 -18.14 -1.20
CA THR A 134 -1.41 -18.03 -1.76
C THR A 134 -1.27 -18.25 -3.26
N ASN A 135 -1.50 -19.47 -3.74
CA ASN A 135 -1.52 -19.68 -5.18
C ASN A 135 -2.76 -18.99 -5.76
N SER A 136 -2.54 -18.07 -6.68
CA SER A 136 -3.60 -17.56 -7.55
C SER A 136 -3.42 -18.21 -8.92
N GLU A 137 -4.51 -18.48 -9.64
CA GLU A 137 -4.48 -19.12 -10.97
C GLU A 137 -3.57 -18.39 -11.99
N ILE A 138 -3.18 -17.14 -11.70
CA ILE A 138 -2.40 -16.25 -12.58
C ILE A 138 -0.93 -16.17 -12.14
N GLU A 139 -0.65 -16.08 -10.84
CA GLU A 139 0.69 -15.90 -10.28
C GLU A 139 0.78 -16.38 -8.81
N ASP A 140 1.96 -16.86 -8.40
CA ASP A 140 2.24 -17.21 -7.01
C ASP A 140 2.31 -15.95 -6.16
N ARG A 141 1.41 -15.86 -5.18
CA ARG A 141 1.36 -14.76 -4.22
C ARG A 141 1.73 -15.23 -2.83
N PHE A 142 2.14 -14.27 -2.02
CA PHE A 142 2.63 -14.46 -0.67
C PHE A 142 1.97 -13.45 0.24
N VAL A 143 1.60 -13.88 1.45
CA VAL A 143 1.24 -12.99 2.54
C VAL A 143 2.38 -12.97 3.54
N ILE A 144 3.02 -11.82 3.64
CA ILE A 144 4.11 -11.52 4.55
C ILE A 144 3.54 -10.77 5.75
N PHE A 145 3.69 -11.32 6.95
CA PHE A 145 3.29 -10.65 8.18
C PHE A 145 4.50 -10.01 8.87
N SER A 146 4.32 -8.78 9.34
CA SER A 146 5.36 -8.00 10.02
C SER A 146 4.77 -7.17 11.16
N LYS A 147 5.61 -6.82 12.15
CA LYS A 147 5.32 -5.71 13.05
C LYS A 147 5.63 -4.40 12.32
N TYR A 148 4.98 -3.32 12.75
CA TYR A 148 5.27 -1.96 12.34
C TYR A 148 5.26 -1.11 13.59
N TYR A 149 6.41 -0.74 14.10
CA TYR A 149 6.52 0.00 15.36
C TYR A 149 6.04 1.44 15.15
N VAL A 150 5.02 1.92 15.87
CA VAL A 150 4.35 3.22 15.64
C VAL A 150 4.93 4.37 16.47
N ASN A 151 5.60 4.06 17.59
CA ASN A 151 6.16 5.08 18.49
C ASN A 151 7.54 5.64 18.06
N ASN A 152 8.04 5.30 16.88
CA ASN A 152 9.25 5.91 16.34
C ASN A 152 8.95 7.30 15.77
N LYS A 153 9.76 8.31 16.16
CA LYS A 153 9.57 9.74 15.82
C LYS A 153 9.52 10.06 14.32
N ASN A 154 9.83 9.10 13.44
CA ASN A 154 9.90 9.26 11.99
C ASN A 154 8.83 8.48 11.21
N ASN A 155 7.88 7.84 11.90
CA ASN A 155 6.94 6.95 11.24
C ASN A 155 5.97 7.68 10.30
N ILE A 156 5.99 7.26 9.03
CA ILE A 156 5.05 7.72 8.01
C ILE A 156 3.86 6.75 8.02
N PHE A 157 3.12 6.71 9.13
CA PHE A 157 1.78 6.13 9.13
C PHE A 157 0.81 7.26 8.78
N LEU A 158 0.52 7.38 7.49
CA LEU A 158 -0.38 8.40 6.95
C LEU A 158 -1.82 7.97 7.19
N SER A 159 -2.23 7.92 8.45
CA SER A 159 -3.57 7.53 8.87
C SER A 159 -4.35 8.70 9.43
N ASP A 160 -5.66 8.57 9.32
CA ASP A 160 -6.62 9.56 9.79
C ASP A 160 -6.61 9.63 11.34
N ASP A 161 -6.13 8.57 12.02
CA ASP A 161 -6.07 8.44 13.47
C ASP A 161 -4.64 8.15 13.95
N LYS A 162 -4.14 8.93 14.93
CA LYS A 162 -2.92 8.56 15.66
C LYS A 162 -3.19 7.28 16.45
N LYS A 163 -2.44 6.24 16.12
CA LYS A 163 -2.46 4.97 16.84
C LYS A 163 -1.63 5.12 18.12
N ASN A 164 -2.24 4.87 19.28
CA ASN A 164 -1.56 4.83 20.59
C ASN A 164 -0.92 3.45 20.89
N GLU A 165 -0.84 2.58 19.89
CA GLU A 165 -0.32 1.22 19.99
C GLU A 165 1.21 1.24 19.79
N ASP A 166 1.98 0.43 20.52
CA ASP A 166 3.44 0.36 20.33
C ASP A 166 3.84 -0.11 18.93
N PHE A 167 3.05 -1.02 18.36
CA PHE A 167 3.20 -1.50 17.00
C PHE A 167 1.84 -1.87 16.39
N LEU A 168 1.75 -1.82 15.06
CA LEU A 168 0.72 -2.44 14.26
C LEU A 168 1.24 -3.78 13.75
N CYS A 169 0.34 -4.71 13.46
CA CYS A 169 0.69 -5.86 12.64
C CYS A 169 0.22 -5.59 11.20
N ILE A 170 1.14 -5.72 10.26
CA ILE A 170 0.93 -5.48 8.84
C ILE A 170 0.88 -6.82 8.13
N ALA A 171 -0.09 -6.97 7.24
CA ALA A 171 -0.09 -8.03 6.24
C ALA A 171 0.21 -7.42 4.88
N THR A 172 1.28 -7.91 4.25
CA THR A 172 1.75 -7.50 2.93
C THR A 172 1.52 -8.63 1.94
N ILE A 173 0.78 -8.36 0.87
CA ILE A 173 0.66 -9.24 -0.28
C ILE A 173 1.79 -8.91 -1.24
N ALA A 174 2.55 -9.92 -1.66
CA ALA A 174 3.64 -9.79 -2.59
C ALA A 174 3.69 -10.98 -3.57
N THR A 175 4.46 -10.84 -4.65
CA THR A 175 4.85 -11.93 -5.55
C THR A 175 6.36 -12.11 -5.52
N ASN A 176 6.84 -13.26 -5.98
CA ASN A 176 8.27 -13.46 -6.17
C ASN A 176 8.77 -12.70 -7.40
N VAL A 177 9.99 -12.19 -7.30
CA VAL A 177 10.82 -11.74 -8.42
C VAL A 177 12.21 -12.36 -8.27
N ASP A 178 13.07 -12.24 -9.29
CA ASP A 178 14.39 -12.90 -9.33
C ASP A 178 15.18 -12.78 -8.02
N ILE A 179 15.15 -11.60 -7.39
CA ILE A 179 15.78 -11.35 -6.10
C ILE A 179 14.79 -10.58 -5.21
N GLY A 180 14.11 -11.32 -4.33
CA GLY A 180 13.20 -10.77 -3.31
C GLY A 180 11.73 -10.78 -3.72
N PHE A 181 10.99 -9.77 -3.26
CA PHE A 181 9.54 -9.71 -3.36
C PHE A 181 9.05 -8.45 -4.07
N ARG A 182 8.10 -8.58 -5.00
CA ARG A 182 7.37 -7.44 -5.54
C ARG A 182 6.10 -7.20 -4.72
N PHE A 183 6.02 -6.05 -4.05
CA PHE A 183 4.89 -5.73 -3.19
C PHE A 183 3.66 -5.30 -4.01
N ILE A 184 2.51 -5.82 -3.62
CA ILE A 184 1.22 -5.55 -4.27
C ILE A 184 0.30 -4.72 -3.36
N SER A 185 0.26 -5.05 -2.06
CA SER A 185 -0.56 -4.35 -1.08
C SER A 185 -0.02 -4.58 0.33
N SER A 186 -0.19 -3.61 1.23
CA SER A 186 0.18 -3.70 2.63
C SER A 186 -0.89 -3.01 3.47
N ARG A 187 -1.44 -3.72 4.45
CA ARG A 187 -2.48 -3.20 5.33
C ARG A 187 -2.24 -3.54 6.79
N ALA A 188 -2.52 -2.58 7.65
CA ALA A 188 -2.62 -2.83 9.09
C ALA A 188 -3.85 -3.71 9.35
N LEU A 189 -3.61 -4.82 10.05
CA LEU A 189 -4.65 -5.71 10.50
C LEU A 189 -5.43 -5.05 11.64
N LYS A 190 -6.76 -4.97 11.48
CA LYS A 190 -7.66 -4.45 12.51
C LYS A 190 -8.27 -5.65 13.23
N ILE A 191 -7.63 -6.05 14.33
CA ILE A 191 -8.02 -7.25 15.06
C ILE A 191 -8.59 -6.84 16.40
N LYS A 192 -9.91 -6.98 16.58
CA LYS A 192 -10.54 -6.74 17.88
C LYS A 192 -10.66 -8.02 18.70
N ASN A 193 -10.66 -9.18 18.05
CA ASN A 193 -10.78 -10.49 18.68
C ASN A 193 -10.31 -11.62 17.76
N ASP A 194 -10.17 -12.82 18.34
CA ASP A 194 -9.73 -14.04 17.66
C ASP A 194 -10.59 -14.42 16.45
N LYS A 195 -11.91 -14.17 16.52
CA LYS A 195 -12.84 -14.50 15.43
C LYS A 195 -12.60 -13.61 14.22
N GLU A 196 -12.33 -12.33 14.44
CA GLU A 196 -11.96 -11.38 13.38
C GLU A 196 -10.60 -11.72 12.77
N LEU A 197 -9.60 -12.07 13.59
CA LEU A 197 -8.29 -12.51 13.10
C LEU A 197 -8.41 -13.73 12.17
N LYS A 198 -9.13 -14.77 12.61
CA LYS A 198 -9.35 -15.97 11.80
C LYS A 198 -10.10 -15.67 10.49
N LYS A 199 -11.05 -14.73 10.51
CA LYS A 199 -11.76 -14.29 9.31
C LYS A 199 -10.83 -13.55 8.34
N GLU A 200 -9.99 -12.64 8.84
CA GLU A 200 -9.00 -11.94 8.02
C GLU A 200 -7.98 -12.91 7.42
N LEU A 201 -7.48 -13.87 8.20
CA LEU A 201 -6.58 -14.93 7.70
C LEU A 201 -7.22 -15.79 6.62
N LYS A 202 -8.50 -16.18 6.78
CA LYS A 202 -9.24 -16.90 5.73
C LYS A 202 -9.39 -16.08 4.46
N ASN A 203 -9.54 -14.76 4.58
CA ASN A 203 -9.67 -13.87 3.44
C ASN A 203 -8.35 -13.63 2.70
N MET A 204 -7.22 -13.63 3.43
CA MET A 204 -5.89 -13.39 2.88
C MET A 204 -5.22 -14.66 2.38
N ILE A 205 -5.27 -15.72 3.17
CA ILE A 205 -4.63 -17.01 2.88
C ILE A 205 -5.65 -17.88 2.14
N LYS A 206 -5.56 -17.85 0.82
CA LYS A 206 -6.40 -18.60 -0.11
C LYS A 206 -5.50 -19.29 -1.13
N ASP A 207 -5.83 -20.55 -1.41
CA ASP A 207 -5.18 -21.36 -2.42
C ASP A 207 -6.21 -22.39 -2.84
N ASN A 208 -6.55 -22.41 -4.13
CA ASN A 208 -7.55 -23.35 -4.67
C ASN A 208 -6.95 -24.73 -4.97
N ASN A 209 -5.62 -24.84 -4.97
CA ASN A 209 -4.89 -26.06 -5.31
C ASN A 209 -4.50 -26.86 -4.06
N LEU A 210 -4.60 -26.26 -2.87
CA LEU A 210 -4.38 -26.93 -1.59
C LEU A 210 -5.71 -27.42 -0.99
N ASP A 211 -5.68 -28.60 -0.40
CA ASP A 211 -6.85 -29.15 0.29
C ASP A 211 -7.20 -28.34 1.55
N ASP A 212 -8.46 -28.46 1.99
CA ASP A 212 -8.98 -27.72 3.14
C ASP A 212 -8.20 -27.99 4.44
N SER A 213 -7.65 -29.18 4.64
CA SER A 213 -6.87 -29.52 5.83
C SER A 213 -5.56 -28.75 5.86
N THR A 214 -4.82 -28.78 4.75
CA THR A 214 -3.56 -28.03 4.58
C THR A 214 -3.80 -26.53 4.72
N MET A 215 -4.85 -26.00 4.09
CA MET A 215 -5.23 -24.59 4.20
C MET A 215 -5.60 -24.18 5.63
N ASN A 216 -6.33 -25.02 6.35
CA ASN A 216 -6.66 -24.76 7.74
C ASN A 216 -5.42 -24.86 8.64
N GLY A 217 -4.48 -25.77 8.34
CA GLY A 217 -3.16 -25.84 8.98
C GLY A 217 -2.39 -24.53 8.84
N LEU A 218 -2.22 -24.02 7.62
CA LEU A 218 -1.54 -22.73 7.35
C LEU A 218 -2.19 -21.57 8.10
N ARG A 219 -3.53 -21.48 8.07
CA ARG A 219 -4.28 -20.45 8.79
C ARG A 219 -4.11 -20.58 10.31
N ASN A 220 -4.07 -21.79 10.84
CA ASN A 220 -3.85 -22.03 12.28
C ASN A 220 -2.43 -21.67 12.70
N THR A 221 -1.43 -22.01 11.91
CA THR A 221 -0.03 -21.59 12.14
C THR A 221 0.10 -20.08 12.10
N ALA A 222 -0.49 -19.44 11.08
CA ALA A 222 -0.51 -17.98 10.99
C ALA A 222 -1.22 -17.34 12.17
N TYR A 223 -2.35 -17.92 12.61
CA TYR A 223 -3.06 -17.48 13.80
C TYR A 223 -2.19 -17.59 15.07
N GLN A 224 -1.48 -18.70 15.27
CA GLN A 224 -0.61 -18.89 16.43
C GLN A 224 0.51 -17.86 16.45
N ILE A 225 1.25 -17.70 15.35
CA ILE A 225 2.34 -16.73 15.24
C ILE A 225 1.82 -15.32 15.44
N LEU A 226 0.73 -14.93 14.77
CA LEU A 226 0.17 -13.60 14.94
C LEU A 226 -0.32 -13.34 16.36
N ASN A 227 -0.92 -14.32 17.04
CA ASN A 227 -1.35 -14.17 18.43
C ASN A 227 -0.19 -13.87 19.38
N GLU A 228 1.00 -14.43 19.12
CA GLU A 228 2.23 -14.05 19.84
C GLU A 228 2.65 -12.61 19.57
N TYR A 229 2.30 -12.07 18.41
CA TYR A 229 2.63 -10.69 18.04
C TYR A 229 1.67 -9.72 18.70
N TYR A 230 0.38 -10.02 18.74
CA TYR A 230 -0.65 -9.13 19.30
C TYR A 230 -0.72 -9.10 20.81
N LYS A 231 -0.21 -10.12 21.50
CA LYS A 231 -0.15 -10.11 22.97
C LYS A 231 1.04 -9.25 23.42
N PRO A 232 0.82 -8.07 24.00
CA PRO A 232 1.90 -7.36 24.67
C PRO A 232 2.41 -8.24 25.82
N LYS A 233 3.73 -8.35 25.97
CA LYS A 233 4.36 -9.02 27.12
C LYS A 233 4.37 -8.11 28.33
#